data_AF-A0A9D4CXN9-F1
#
_entry.id   AF-A0A9D4CXN9-F1
#
_cell.length_a   1.000
_cell.length_b   1.000
_cell.length_c   1.000
_cell.angle_alpha   90.00
_cell.angle_beta   90.00
_cell.angle_gamma   90.00
#
_symmetry.space_group_name_H-M   'P 1'
#
loop_
_entity.id
_entity.type
_entity.pdbx_description
1 polymer ?
#
loop_
_entity_poly.entity_id
_entity_poly.type
_entity_poly.pdbx_seq_one_letter_code
_entity_poly.pdbx_strand_id
1 'polypeptide(L)'
;MILTSTVRAVSTVFMIDVSTNVPEVTIFIHKIPSNTLIQMVFTNIGIGAGWSHPIHLHGHSFYVKKMGLGSYNPSNGLLVSPTTDIVCTDKFKFCSTMRWSDASWDTGNVPGMNDDPPKKDTFIVPPGKMRFILLTSIV
;
A
#
# COMPACT_ATOMS: atom_id res chain seq x y z
N MET A 1 1.72 -1.86 30.92
CA MET A 1 0.64 -0.85 30.82
C MET A 1 0.26 -0.76 29.36
N ILE A 2 -0.72 -1.56 28.93
CA ILE A 2 -1.24 -1.54 27.56
C ILE A 2 -2.23 -0.38 27.51
N LEU A 3 -1.80 0.76 27.00
CA LEU A 3 -2.68 1.89 26.78
C LEU A 3 -3.66 1.50 25.67
N THR A 4 -4.89 1.24 26.07
CA THR A 4 -6.08 1.24 25.21
C THR A 4 -6.34 2.68 24.76
N SER A 5 -5.52 3.20 23.86
CA SER A 5 -5.92 4.36 23.07
C SER A 5 -6.63 3.84 21.84
N THR A 6 -7.83 4.36 21.59
CA THR A 6 -8.59 4.11 20.36
C THR A 6 -7.75 4.64 19.20
N VAL A 7 -6.93 3.77 18.60
CA VAL A 7 -6.12 4.09 17.43
C VAL A 7 -7.08 4.36 16.29
N ARG A 8 -7.29 5.64 15.95
CA ARG A 8 -7.96 6.02 14.69
C ARG A 8 -6.95 5.83 13.57
N ALA A 9 -6.84 4.60 13.08
CA ALA A 9 -6.09 4.32 11.87
C ALA A 9 -6.81 4.97 10.69
N VAL A 10 -6.20 5.99 10.09
CA VAL A 10 -6.62 6.46 8.77
C VAL A 10 -5.94 5.53 7.76
N SER A 11 -6.74 4.62 7.19
CA SER A 11 -6.29 3.73 6.11
C SER A 11 -6.52 4.44 4.77
N THR A 12 -5.45 4.72 4.04
CA THR A 12 -5.56 5.25 2.67
C THR A 12 -4.77 4.36 1.74
N VAL A 13 -5.45 3.90 0.68
CA VAL A 13 -4.84 3.08 -0.36
C VAL A 13 -4.43 3.99 -1.51
N PHE A 14 -3.13 4.03 -1.79
CA PHE A 14 -2.54 4.82 -2.86
C PHE A 14 -2.28 3.94 -4.07
N MET A 15 -2.80 4.36 -5.23
CA MET A 15 -2.42 3.82 -6.53
C MET A 15 -1.15 4.53 -7.00
N ILE A 16 -0.19 3.79 -7.51
CA ILE A 16 0.96 4.36 -8.20
C ILE A 16 0.80 4.03 -9.69
N ASP A 17 0.39 5.02 -10.49
CA ASP A 17 0.27 4.92 -11.94
C ASP A 17 1.41 5.69 -12.63
N VAL A 18 1.93 5.15 -13.72
CA VAL A 18 2.79 5.88 -14.67
C VAL A 18 1.94 6.20 -15.88
N SER A 19 1.16 7.28 -15.80
CA SER A 19 0.53 7.83 -16.99
C SER A 19 1.59 8.60 -17.79
N THR A 20 1.90 8.12 -19.00
CA THR A 20 2.87 8.75 -19.91
C THR A 20 2.32 10.02 -20.59
N ASN A 21 1.12 10.48 -20.21
CA ASN A 21 0.38 11.56 -20.87
C ASN A 21 -0.27 12.56 -19.89
N VAL A 22 0.23 12.70 -18.67
CA VAL A 22 -0.19 13.80 -17.76
C VAL A 22 0.73 15.01 -17.95
N PRO A 23 0.25 16.12 -18.56
CA PRO A 23 1.05 17.33 -18.70
C PRO A 23 1.17 18.14 -17.39
N GLU A 24 0.50 17.74 -16.31
CA GLU A 24 0.53 18.42 -15.02
C GLU A 24 0.74 17.45 -13.85
N VAL A 25 1.72 17.75 -13.01
CA VAL A 25 1.89 17.10 -11.71
C VAL A 25 0.82 17.65 -10.77
N THR A 26 -0.28 16.91 -10.58
CA THR A 26 -1.27 17.26 -9.57
C THR A 26 -0.75 16.89 -8.18
N ILE A 27 -0.58 17.88 -7.30
CA ILE A 27 -0.14 17.69 -5.92
C ILE A 27 -1.37 17.72 -4.99
N PHE A 28 -1.64 16.61 -4.33
CA PHE A 28 -2.66 16.54 -3.27
C PHE A 28 -1.99 16.62 -1.90
N ILE A 29 -2.44 17.56 -1.07
CA ILE A 29 -1.95 17.70 0.31
C ILE A 29 -2.98 17.07 1.25
N HIS A 30 -2.54 16.09 2.04
CA HIS A 30 -3.33 15.52 3.13
C HIS A 30 -2.81 16.03 4.47
N LYS A 31 -3.68 16.75 5.20
CA LYS A 31 -3.41 17.20 6.57
C LYS A 31 -3.84 16.10 7.53
N ILE A 32 -2.92 15.70 8.40
CA ILE A 32 -3.14 14.63 9.37
C ILE A 32 -2.97 15.23 10.77
N PRO A 33 -3.83 14.91 11.75
CA PRO A 33 -3.64 15.35 13.13
C PRO A 33 -2.33 14.81 13.69
N SER A 34 -1.69 15.57 14.58
CA SER A 34 -0.50 15.11 15.29
C SER A 34 -0.81 13.89 16.18
N ASN A 35 0.23 13.10 16.45
CA ASN A 35 0.18 11.88 17.26
C ASN A 35 -0.86 10.86 16.76
N THR A 36 -1.09 10.83 15.45
CA THR A 36 -1.99 9.88 14.80
C THR A 36 -1.19 8.73 14.24
N LEU A 37 -1.63 7.50 14.51
CA LEU A 37 -1.12 6.33 13.83
C LEU A 37 -1.76 6.24 12.45
N ILE A 38 -0.92 6.30 11.42
CA ILE A 38 -1.38 6.20 10.04
C ILE A 38 -1.19 4.76 9.56
N GLN A 39 -2.10 4.31 8.70
CA GLN A 39 -1.95 3.11 7.90
C GLN A 39 -1.96 3.52 6.44
N MET A 40 -0.79 3.57 5.82
CA MET A 40 -0.73 3.70 4.35
C MET A 40 -0.84 2.31 3.72
N VAL A 41 -1.26 2.23 2.46
CA VAL A 41 -1.21 0.99 1.68
C VAL A 41 -0.89 1.39 0.25
N PHE A 42 0.22 0.94 -0.30
CA PHE A 42 0.56 1.26 -1.69
C PHE A 42 0.27 0.06 -2.57
N THR A 43 -0.17 0.33 -3.79
CA THR A 43 -0.45 -0.74 -4.75
C THR A 43 0.11 -0.39 -6.12
N ASN A 44 0.64 -1.40 -6.78
CA ASN A 44 1.13 -1.34 -8.14
C ASN A 44 0.39 -2.40 -8.95
N ILE A 45 -0.85 -2.09 -9.31
CA ILE A 45 -1.85 -3.01 -9.88
C ILE A 45 -2.56 -2.32 -11.06
N GLY A 46 -3.18 -3.11 -11.94
CA GLY A 46 -3.83 -2.59 -13.14
C GLY A 46 -2.91 -2.52 -14.35
N ILE A 47 -3.37 -1.83 -15.40
CA ILE A 47 -2.57 -1.49 -16.57
C ILE A 47 -1.54 -0.42 -16.15
N GLY A 48 -0.27 -0.59 -16.55
CA GLY A 48 0.83 0.32 -16.18
C GLY A 48 1.72 -0.19 -15.06
N ALA A 49 1.33 -1.28 -14.38
CA ALA A 49 2.03 -1.83 -13.22
C ALA A 49 3.36 -2.60 -13.51
N GLY A 50 4.07 -2.19 -14.56
CA GLY A 50 5.26 -2.89 -15.07
C GLY A 50 6.58 -2.47 -14.42
N TRP A 51 6.59 -1.40 -13.62
CA TRP A 51 7.81 -0.79 -13.07
C TRP A 51 7.81 -0.80 -11.53
N SER A 52 9.01 -0.81 -10.95
CA SER A 52 9.18 -0.61 -9.50
C SER A 52 8.98 0.86 -9.13
N HIS A 53 8.38 1.12 -7.97
CA HIS A 53 8.20 2.46 -7.42
C HIS A 53 8.87 2.61 -6.06
N PRO A 54 9.99 3.35 -5.96
CA PRO A 54 10.54 3.71 -4.67
C PRO A 54 9.69 4.81 -4.03
N ILE A 55 9.25 4.59 -2.79
CA ILE A 55 8.49 5.54 -1.99
C ILE A 55 9.35 5.94 -0.81
N HIS A 56 9.62 7.24 -0.69
CA HIS A 56 10.40 7.84 0.37
C HIS A 56 9.52 8.83 1.16
N LEU A 57 9.61 8.80 2.49
CA LEU A 57 8.86 9.69 3.37
C LEU A 57 9.81 10.64 4.10
N HIS A 58 9.64 11.94 3.87
CA HIS A 58 10.42 12.96 4.57
C HIS A 58 10.00 13.09 6.04
N GLY A 59 10.98 13.34 6.91
CA GLY A 59 10.77 13.69 8.33
C GLY A 59 10.30 12.54 9.23
N HIS A 60 10.12 11.33 8.69
CA HIS A 60 9.58 10.19 9.42
C HIS A 60 10.27 8.90 9.01
N SER A 61 10.15 7.89 9.87
CA SER A 61 10.38 6.50 9.50
C SER A 61 9.13 5.70 9.80
N PHE A 62 8.97 4.60 9.09
CA PHE A 62 7.82 3.74 9.17
C PHE A 62 8.23 2.29 9.32
N TYR A 63 7.31 1.48 9.83
CA TYR A 63 7.48 0.04 9.90
C TYR A 63 6.85 -0.63 8.68
N VAL A 64 7.59 -1.55 8.05
CA VAL A 64 7.06 -2.35 6.94
C VAL A 64 6.40 -3.61 7.49
N LYS A 65 5.09 -3.53 7.77
CA LYS A 65 4.41 -4.58 8.55
C LYS A 65 3.95 -5.82 7.79
N LYS A 66 3.90 -5.85 6.47
CA LYS A 66 3.55 -7.06 5.69
C LYS A 66 4.32 -7.00 4.37
N MET A 67 4.35 -8.10 3.60
CA MET A 67 4.61 -8.09 2.14
C MET A 67 3.84 -9.20 1.37
N GLY A 68 2.58 -9.00 1.03
CA GLY A 68 1.78 -9.72 0.02
C GLY A 68 2.18 -9.47 -1.44
N LEU A 69 2.65 -10.55 -2.06
CA LEU A 69 3.00 -10.64 -3.47
C LEU A 69 1.87 -11.30 -4.25
N GLY A 70 1.84 -11.10 -5.58
CA GLY A 70 0.96 -11.88 -6.46
C GLY A 70 1.43 -13.34 -6.59
N SER A 71 0.66 -14.15 -7.31
CA SER A 71 1.09 -15.50 -7.67
C SER A 71 1.99 -15.45 -8.90
N TYR A 72 3.15 -16.10 -8.83
CA TYR A 72 4.10 -16.19 -9.93
C TYR A 72 4.16 -17.62 -10.46
N ASN A 73 4.33 -17.75 -11.78
CA ASN A 73 4.59 -19.04 -12.39
C ASN A 73 6.04 -19.44 -12.04
N PRO A 74 6.26 -20.58 -11.37
CA PRO A 74 7.58 -20.97 -10.89
C PRO A 74 8.57 -21.26 -12.01
N SER A 75 8.10 -21.60 -13.21
CA SER A 75 8.95 -22.00 -14.34
C SER A 75 9.52 -20.80 -15.12
N ASN A 76 8.83 -19.66 -15.13
CA ASN A 76 9.25 -18.49 -15.91
C ASN A 76 9.23 -17.17 -15.13
N GLY A 77 8.83 -17.18 -13.85
CA GLY A 77 8.75 -15.99 -13.01
C GLY A 77 7.71 -14.97 -13.46
N LEU A 78 6.83 -15.32 -14.40
CA LEU A 78 5.77 -14.43 -14.86
C LEU A 78 4.65 -14.39 -13.83
N LEU A 79 4.15 -13.18 -13.59
CA LEU A 79 2.98 -12.97 -12.75
C LEU A 79 1.74 -13.63 -13.38
N VAL A 80 1.08 -14.48 -12.59
CA VAL A 80 -0.16 -15.17 -12.96
C VAL A 80 -1.37 -14.36 -12.49
N SER A 81 -1.37 -13.93 -11.23
CA SER A 81 -2.50 -13.22 -10.63
C SER A 81 -2.05 -12.22 -9.56
N PRO A 82 -2.78 -11.10 -9.36
CA PRO A 82 -2.56 -10.21 -8.22
C PRO A 82 -2.85 -10.93 -6.90
N THR A 83 -2.37 -10.39 -5.78
CA THR A 83 -2.81 -10.87 -4.45
C THR A 83 -4.31 -10.63 -4.24
N THR A 84 -4.94 -11.54 -3.50
CA THR A 84 -6.36 -11.54 -3.14
C THR A 84 -6.72 -10.53 -2.06
N ASP A 85 -5.74 -9.92 -1.37
CA ASP A 85 -6.01 -9.08 -0.19
C ASP A 85 -6.81 -7.81 -0.50
N ILE A 86 -6.75 -7.28 -1.72
CA ILE A 86 -7.44 -6.05 -2.13
C ILE A 86 -8.20 -6.33 -3.44
N VAL A 87 -9.40 -5.76 -3.56
CA VAL A 87 -10.28 -5.92 -4.72
C VAL A 87 -10.34 -4.60 -5.48
N CYS A 88 -10.11 -4.68 -6.79
CA CYS A 88 -10.34 -3.59 -7.74
C CYS A 88 -11.83 -3.57 -8.10
N THR A 89 -12.51 -2.45 -7.90
CA THR A 89 -13.95 -2.31 -8.19
C THR A 89 -14.24 -1.41 -9.38
N ASP A 90 -13.21 -0.93 -10.06
CA ASP A 90 -13.37 -0.08 -11.22
C ASP A 90 -13.83 -0.87 -12.45
N LYS A 91 -14.54 -0.16 -13.34
CA LYS A 91 -15.02 -0.73 -14.61
C LYS A 91 -13.90 -0.89 -15.64
N PHE A 92 -12.81 -0.14 -15.47
CA PHE A 92 -11.65 -0.15 -16.35
C PHE A 92 -10.54 -1.03 -15.77
N LYS A 93 -9.54 -1.41 -16.58
CA LYS A 93 -8.46 -2.31 -16.15
C LYS A 93 -7.32 -1.59 -15.39
N PHE A 94 -7.50 -0.32 -15.03
CA PHE A 94 -6.47 0.50 -14.37
C PHE A 94 -6.41 0.27 -12.86
N CYS A 95 -7.46 -0.25 -12.24
CA CYS A 95 -7.57 -0.39 -10.78
C CYS A 95 -7.42 0.93 -10.01
N SER A 96 -8.12 1.97 -10.45
CA SER A 96 -8.11 3.28 -9.77
C SER A 96 -9.01 3.32 -8.52
N THR A 97 -9.98 2.40 -8.42
CA THR A 97 -10.84 2.25 -7.24
C THR A 97 -10.60 0.89 -6.60
N MET A 98 -10.16 0.90 -5.34
CA MET A 98 -9.80 -0.32 -4.64
C MET A 98 -10.21 -0.30 -3.18
N ARG A 99 -10.39 -1.49 -2.61
CA ARG A 99 -10.74 -1.72 -1.20
C ARG A 99 -10.12 -3.03 -0.71
N TRP A 100 -10.01 -3.21 0.60
CA TRP A 100 -9.70 -4.53 1.14
C TRP A 100 -10.73 -5.56 0.67
N SER A 101 -10.26 -6.78 0.43
CA SER A 101 -11.12 -7.93 0.14
C SER A 101 -12.05 -8.24 1.31
N ASP A 102 -11.58 -7.98 2.53
CA ASP A 102 -12.34 -8.04 3.75
C ASP A 102 -12.43 -6.64 4.38
N ALA A 103 -13.65 -6.14 4.50
CA ALA A 103 -13.92 -4.80 5.05
C ALA A 103 -13.55 -4.67 6.53
N SER A 104 -13.41 -5.79 7.27
CA SER A 104 -12.95 -5.74 8.66
C SER A 104 -11.51 -5.23 8.80
N TRP A 105 -10.75 -5.22 7.71
CA TRP A 105 -9.35 -4.77 7.70
C TRP A 105 -9.18 -3.27 7.45
N ASP A 106 -10.25 -2.52 7.15
CA ASP A 106 -10.19 -1.07 6.87
C ASP A 106 -9.64 -0.25 8.05
N THR A 107 -9.79 -0.74 9.27
CA THR A 107 -9.33 -0.05 10.50
C THR A 107 -8.54 -0.96 11.45
N GLY A 108 -8.20 -2.17 10.98
CA GLY A 108 -7.66 -3.23 11.82
C GLY A 108 -6.35 -3.82 11.29
N ASN A 109 -5.85 -4.81 12.02
CA ASN A 109 -4.72 -5.60 11.57
C ASN A 109 -5.14 -6.53 10.43
N VAL A 110 -4.47 -6.42 9.30
CA VAL A 110 -4.55 -7.39 8.20
C VAL A 110 -3.84 -8.68 8.61
N PRO A 111 -4.38 -9.87 8.29
CA PRO A 111 -3.73 -11.14 8.59
C PRO A 111 -2.31 -11.23 8.04
N GLY A 112 -1.40 -11.90 8.76
CA GLY A 112 -0.02 -12.12 8.33
C GLY A 112 0.86 -10.86 8.35
N MET A 113 0.54 -9.91 9.23
CA MET A 113 1.49 -8.85 9.58
C MET A 113 2.68 -9.45 10.37
N ASN A 114 3.85 -8.92 10.10
CA ASN A 114 5.07 -9.16 10.84
C ASN A 114 5.03 -8.38 12.17
N ASP A 115 5.24 -9.08 13.27
CA ASP A 115 5.32 -8.53 14.61
C ASP A 115 6.67 -7.86 14.91
N ASP A 116 7.72 -8.21 14.16
CA ASP A 116 9.04 -7.57 14.20
C ASP A 116 9.40 -6.95 12.83
N PRO A 117 8.68 -5.88 12.41
CA PRO A 117 8.86 -5.28 11.10
C PRO A 117 10.11 -4.40 11.04
N PRO A 118 10.82 -4.35 9.90
CA PRO A 118 11.94 -3.43 9.74
C PRO A 118 11.44 -1.98 9.71
N LYS A 119 12.17 -1.11 10.40
CA LYS A 119 11.99 0.35 10.34
C LYS A 119 12.77 0.93 9.14
N LYS A 120 12.10 1.69 8.28
CA LYS A 120 12.67 2.28 7.06
C LYS A 120 12.12 3.68 6.83
N ASP A 121 12.78 4.46 5.98
CA ASP A 121 12.29 5.75 5.45
C ASP A 121 11.93 5.65 3.95
N THR A 122 12.37 4.57 3.32
CA THR A 122 12.22 4.29 1.90
C THR A 122 11.92 2.82 1.70
N PHE A 123 11.00 2.52 0.79
CA PHE A 123 10.74 1.16 0.36
C PHE A 123 10.42 1.12 -1.13
N ILE A 124 10.49 -0.07 -1.72
CA ILE A 124 10.17 -0.28 -3.12
C ILE A 124 8.84 -1.03 -3.18
N VAL A 125 7.89 -0.49 -3.95
CA VAL A 125 6.74 -1.26 -4.45
C VAL A 125 7.18 -1.93 -5.75
N PRO A 126 7.35 -3.26 -5.76
CA PRO A 126 7.90 -3.94 -6.93
C PRO A 126 6.86 -4.11 -8.06
N PRO A 127 7.28 -4.43 -9.29
CA PRO A 127 6.43 -4.55 -10.47
C PRO A 127 5.61 -5.84 -10.46
N GLY A 128 4.43 -5.80 -11.04
CA GLY A 128 3.67 -7.02 -11.31
C GLY A 128 2.50 -7.24 -10.34
N LYS A 129 1.50 -6.35 -10.41
CA LYS A 129 0.26 -6.44 -9.61
C LYS A 129 0.51 -6.82 -8.15
N MET A 130 1.64 -6.32 -7.63
CA MET A 130 2.08 -6.47 -6.26
C MET A 130 1.60 -5.26 -5.47
N ARG A 131 1.28 -5.51 -4.21
CA ARG A 131 0.89 -4.48 -3.25
C ARG A 131 2.13 -4.18 -2.40
N PHE A 132 2.23 -3.07 -1.65
CA PHE A 132 2.78 -3.08 -0.29
C PHE A 132 2.65 -1.81 0.58
N ILE A 133 2.51 -2.12 1.87
CA ILE A 133 2.92 -1.47 3.14
C ILE A 133 1.86 -0.70 3.91
N LEU A 134 1.31 -1.35 4.97
CA LEU A 134 0.94 -0.70 6.23
C LEU A 134 2.18 0.00 6.79
N LEU A 135 2.30 1.29 6.51
CA LEU A 135 3.30 2.15 7.13
C LEU A 135 2.73 2.65 8.44
N THR A 136 3.15 2.06 9.56
CA THR A 136 2.82 2.61 10.88
C THR A 136 3.82 3.72 11.18
N SER A 137 3.45 4.97 10.94
CA SER A 137 4.17 6.14 11.45
C SER A 137 3.38 6.72 12.62
N ILE A 138 4.02 6.87 13.77
CA ILE A 138 3.57 7.80 14.79
C ILE A 138 4.19 9.14 14.38
N VAL A 139 3.36 10.08 13.96
CA VAL A 139 3.73 11.45 13.58
C VAL A 139 3.68 12.35 14.79
#